data_AF-A0A6A3GGE8-F1
#
_entry.id   AF-A0A6A3GGE8-F1
#
_cell.length_a   1.000
_cell.length_b   1.000
_cell.length_c   1.000
_cell.angle_alpha   90.00
_cell.angle_beta   90.00
_cell.angle_gamma   90.00
#
_symmetry.space_group_name_H-M   'P 1'
#
loop_
_entity.id
_entity.type
_entity.pdbx_description
1 polymer ?
#
loop_
_entity_poly.entity_id
_entity_poly.type
_entity_poly.pdbx_seq_one_letter_code
_entity_poly.pdbx_strand_id
1 'polypeptide(L)'
;MHAAEGILTSRGDLASRAVMVARDWGKSYVCGCSTLSIDANSKLMRVHTTSGTEVVLRDGDYIGFICVNGTTGEAVKARSCRRLP
;
A
#
# COMPACT_ATOMS: atom_id res chain seq x y z
N MET A 1 2.57 0.13 -12.67
CA MET A 1 1.83 -0.96 -11.99
C MET A 1 2.39 -2.35 -12.33
N HIS A 2 2.86 -2.66 -13.56
CA HIS A 2 3.31 -4.01 -13.94
C HIS A 2 4.54 -4.49 -13.13
N ALA A 3 5.50 -3.58 -12.87
CA ALA A 3 6.72 -3.87 -12.11
C ALA A 3 6.51 -3.98 -10.58
N ALA A 4 5.35 -3.60 -10.05
CA ALA A 4 5.11 -3.61 -8.60
C ALA A 4 4.61 -4.98 -8.13
N GLU A 5 5.04 -5.45 -6.96
CA GLU A 5 4.54 -6.71 -6.37
C GLU A 5 3.07 -6.60 -5.92
N GLY A 6 2.65 -5.41 -5.50
CA GLY A 6 1.27 -5.12 -5.14
C GLY A 6 0.94 -3.63 -5.21
N ILE A 7 -0.34 -3.30 -5.08
CA ILE A 7 -0.88 -1.94 -5.29
C ILE A 7 -1.62 -1.47 -4.04
N LEU A 8 -1.19 -0.35 -3.47
CA LEU A 8 -1.84 0.28 -2.32
C LEU A 8 -2.33 1.67 -2.72
N THR A 9 -3.60 1.98 -2.50
CA THR A 9 -4.17 3.29 -2.83
C THR A 9 -4.78 3.97 -1.60
N SER A 10 -4.54 5.28 -1.46
CA SER A 10 -5.16 6.08 -0.40
C SER A 10 -6.64 6.38 -0.67
N ARG A 11 -7.03 6.38 -1.95
CA ARG A 11 -8.38 6.68 -2.43
C ARG A 11 -8.82 5.64 -3.46
N GLY A 12 -10.12 5.61 -3.69
CA GLY A 12 -10.76 4.69 -4.62
C GLY A 12 -11.36 3.47 -3.93
N ASP A 13 -12.35 2.87 -4.57
CA ASP A 13 -13.05 1.67 -4.17
C ASP A 13 -12.61 0.46 -5.02
N LEU A 14 -13.30 -0.66 -4.87
CA LEU A 14 -13.08 -1.88 -5.66
C LEU A 14 -13.29 -1.71 -7.18
N ALA A 15 -14.00 -0.67 -7.62
CA ALA A 15 -14.25 -0.38 -9.03
C ALA A 15 -13.21 0.56 -9.65
N SER A 16 -12.24 1.01 -8.86
CA SER A 16 -11.17 1.90 -9.31
C SER A 16 -10.35 1.30 -10.46
N ARG A 17 -9.93 2.15 -11.40
CA ARG A 17 -9.04 1.76 -12.51
C ARG A 17 -7.76 1.06 -12.03
N ALA A 18 -7.20 1.49 -10.90
CA ALA A 18 -6.01 0.86 -10.31
C ALA A 18 -6.29 -0.58 -9.84
N VAL A 19 -7.45 -0.83 -9.24
CA VAL A 19 -7.87 -2.15 -8.74
C VAL A 19 -8.20 -3.09 -9.88
N MET A 20 -8.93 -2.60 -10.90
CA MET A 20 -9.26 -3.40 -12.08
C MET A 20 -7.98 -3.90 -12.78
N VAL A 21 -7.01 -3.00 -12.99
CA VAL A 21 -5.70 -3.35 -13.57
C VAL A 21 -4.91 -4.30 -12.65
N ALA A 22 -4.97 -4.12 -11.32
CA ALA A 22 -4.34 -5.03 -10.38
C ALA A 22 -4.90 -6.46 -10.51
N ARG A 23 -6.22 -6.59 -10.63
CA ARG A 23 -6.94 -7.86 -10.78
C ARG A 23 -6.59 -8.54 -12.10
N ASP A 24 -6.58 -7.80 -13.20
CA ASP A 24 -6.21 -8.33 -14.52
C ASP A 24 -4.76 -8.87 -14.54
N TRP A 25 -3.88 -8.30 -13.70
CA TRP A 25 -2.50 -8.73 -13.57
C TRP A 25 -2.24 -9.71 -12.42
N GLY A 26 -3.28 -10.14 -11.70
CA GLY A 26 -3.16 -11.08 -10.58
C GLY A 26 -2.32 -10.53 -9.40
N LYS A 27 -2.23 -9.21 -9.27
CA LYS A 27 -1.44 -8.55 -8.21
C LYS A 27 -2.28 -8.34 -6.96
N SER A 28 -1.63 -8.42 -5.79
CA SER A 28 -2.27 -8.05 -4.53
C SER A 28 -2.59 -6.56 -4.54
N TYR A 29 -3.74 -6.20 -3.94
CA TYR A 29 -4.13 -4.80 -3.84
C TYR A 29 -4.90 -4.49 -2.56
N VAL A 30 -4.72 -3.27 -2.09
CA VAL A 30 -5.52 -2.63 -1.03
C VAL A 30 -5.97 -1.28 -1.57
N CYS A 31 -7.27 -1.04 -1.55
CA CYS A 31 -7.86 0.23 -1.99
C CYS A 31 -8.52 0.98 -0.84
N GLY A 32 -8.56 2.31 -0.95
CA GLY A 32 -9.34 3.16 -0.04
C GLY A 32 -8.74 3.33 1.34
N CYS A 33 -7.41 3.28 1.46
CA CYS A 33 -6.72 3.50 2.73
C CYS A 33 -6.71 5.00 3.10
N SER A 34 -7.79 5.47 3.74
CA SER A 34 -7.97 6.88 4.11
C SER A 34 -6.94 7.39 5.12
N THR A 35 -6.33 6.49 5.89
CA THR A 35 -5.25 6.79 6.85
C THR A 35 -3.88 7.01 6.19
N LEU A 36 -3.81 6.86 4.87
CA LEU A 36 -2.60 6.97 4.08
C LEU A 36 -2.55 8.32 3.35
N SER A 37 -1.51 9.10 3.66
CA SER A 37 -1.24 10.40 3.02
C SER A 37 0.00 10.29 2.16
N ILE A 38 -0.13 10.61 0.86
CA ILE A 38 0.95 10.53 -0.12
C ILE A 38 1.31 11.94 -0.55
N ASP A 39 2.57 12.30 -0.39
CA ASP A 39 3.15 13.49 -0.99
C ASP A 39 4.05 13.06 -2.16
N ALA A 40 3.52 13.24 -3.37
CA ALA A 40 4.23 12.89 -4.59
C ALA A 40 5.45 13.79 -4.87
N ASN A 41 5.45 15.03 -4.37
CA ASN A 41 6.55 15.98 -4.58
C ASN A 41 7.75 15.62 -3.72
N SER A 42 7.52 15.31 -2.45
CA SER A 42 8.59 14.89 -1.52
C SER A 42 8.89 13.38 -1.57
N LYS A 43 8.11 12.61 -2.34
CA LYS A 43 8.15 11.15 -2.38
C LYS A 43 8.05 10.53 -0.99
N LEU A 44 7.14 11.06 -0.18
CA LEU A 44 6.87 10.59 1.18
C LEU A 44 5.48 9.97 1.24
N MET A 45 5.39 8.86 1.96
CA MET A 45 4.13 8.24 2.34
C MET A 45 4.02 8.23 3.86
N ARG A 46 2.89 8.72 4.39
CA ARG A 46 2.60 8.73 5.81
C ARG A 46 1.40 7.82 6.06
N VAL A 47 1.51 6.97 7.08
CA VAL A 47 0.45 6.04 7.45
C VAL A 47 0.14 6.23 8.93
N HIS A 48 -1.11 6.54 9.24
CA HIS A 48 -1.60 6.51 10.62
C HIS A 48 -2.04 5.10 10.97
N THR A 49 -1.35 4.50 11.95
CA THR A 49 -1.68 3.17 12.46
C THR A 49 -2.86 3.23 13.42
N THR A 50 -3.57 2.12 13.58
CA THR A 50 -4.65 1.96 14.58
C THR A 50 -4.18 2.18 16.01
N SER A 51 -2.87 2.02 16.27
CA SER A 51 -2.22 2.32 17.55
C SER A 51 -1.93 3.82 17.76
N GLY A 52 -2.37 4.71 16.86
CA GLY A 52 -2.16 6.16 16.96
C GLY A 52 -0.76 6.64 16.57
N THR A 53 0.13 5.73 16.12
CA THR A 53 1.47 6.08 15.68
C THR A 53 1.48 6.48 14.20
N GLU A 54 2.12 7.59 13.87
CA GLU A 54 2.40 8.00 12.49
C GLU A 54 3.70 7.35 12.01
N VAL A 55 3.64 6.66 10.88
CA VAL A 55 4.81 6.08 10.21
C VAL A 55 5.07 6.86 8.94
N VAL A 56 6.25 7.47 8.84
CA VAL A 56 6.73 8.10 7.61
C VAL A 56 7.63 7.12 6.85
N LEU A 57 7.36 6.97 5.57
CA LEU A 57 8.06 6.11 4.62
C LEU A 57 8.57 6.98 3.47
N ARG A 58 9.79 6.68 3.03
CA ARG A 58 10.46 7.33 1.91
C ARG A 58 10.50 6.41 0.70
N ASP A 59 10.79 6.99 -0.45
CA ASP A 59 11.16 6.24 -1.64
C ASP A 59 12.27 5.23 -1.31
N GLY A 60 12.06 3.95 -1.67
CA GLY A 60 12.96 2.84 -1.34
C GLY A 60 12.71 2.14 -0.01
N ASP A 61 11.82 2.65 0.85
CA ASP A 61 11.38 1.91 2.04
C ASP A 61 10.47 0.75 1.66
N TYR A 62 10.72 -0.41 2.25
CA TYR A 62 9.89 -1.59 2.05
C TYR A 62 8.68 -1.58 2.97
N ILE A 63 7.51 -1.86 2.40
CA ILE A 63 6.26 -2.06 3.12
C ILE A 63 5.70 -3.44 2.84
N GLY A 64 5.27 -4.13 3.89
CA GLY A 64 4.43 -5.31 3.78
C GLY A 64 2.99 -4.92 4.11
N PHE A 65 2.03 -5.41 3.34
CA PHE A 65 0.63 -5.26 3.71
C PHE A 65 -0.05 -6.61 3.58
N ILE A 66 -0.92 -6.93 4.54
CA ILE A 66 -1.69 -8.15 4.54
C ILE A 66 -3.08 -7.78 4.07
N CYS A 67 -3.41 -8.19 2.84
CA CYS A 67 -4.76 -8.14 2.32
C CYS A 67 -5.54 -9.33 2.90
N VAL A 68 -6.52 -9.07 3.76
CA VAL A 68 -7.38 -10.14 4.26
C VAL A 68 -8.51 -10.39 3.25
N ASN A 69 -9.19 -9.33 2.77
CA ASN A 69 -10.39 -9.48 1.91
C ASN A 69 -10.46 -8.54 0.68
N GLY A 70 -9.34 -8.01 0.18
CA GLY A 70 -9.29 -7.11 -1.01
C GLY A 70 -9.89 -5.71 -0.80
N THR A 71 -10.68 -5.51 0.25
CA THR A 71 -11.21 -4.21 0.74
C THR A 71 -10.64 -3.85 2.09
N THR A 72 -10.60 -4.80 3.03
CA THR A 72 -10.01 -4.63 4.35
C THR A 72 -8.61 -5.25 4.37
N GLY A 73 -7.62 -4.45 4.73
CA GLY A 73 -6.24 -4.86 4.84
C GLY A 73 -5.50 -4.00 5.86
N GLU A 74 -4.56 -4.61 6.57
CA GLU A 74 -3.67 -3.91 7.49
C GLU A 74 -2.33 -3.68 6.82
N ALA A 75 -1.90 -2.42 6.75
CA ALA A 75 -0.56 -2.06 6.30
C ALA A 75 0.39 -2.02 7.49
N VAL A 76 1.46 -2.80 7.44
CA VAL A 76 2.43 -2.91 8.55
C VAL A 76 3.82 -2.55 8.02
N LYS A 77 4.53 -1.66 8.72
CA LYS A 77 5.93 -1.38 8.36
C LYS A 77 6.75 -2.66 8.48
N ALA A 78 7.32 -3.13 7.37
CA ALA A 78 8.22 -4.26 7.38
C ALA A 78 9.53 -3.82 8.06
N ARG A 79 9.82 -4.36 9.25
CA ARG A 79 11.02 -3.98 10.03
C ARG A 79 12.32 -4.60 9.49
N SER A 80 12.24 -5.53 8.54
CA SER A 80 13.39 -6.15 7.89
C SER A 80 12.91 -6.91 6.65
N CYS A 81 12.99 -6.29 5.48
CA CYS A 81 12.98 -7.03 4.23
C CYS A 81 14.44 -7.35 3.90
N ARG A 82 14.93 -8.53 4.35
CA ARG A 82 15.97 -9.19 3.57
C ARG A 82 15.38 -9.36 2.17
N ARG A 83 16.10 -8.93 1.13
CA ARG A 83 15.88 -9.40 -0.24
C ARG A 83 15.78 -10.93 -0.15
N LEU A 84 14.57 -11.47 -0.24
CA LEU A 84 14.44 -12.87 -0.61
C LEU A 84 14.83 -12.91 -2.09
N PRO A 85 15.73 -13.84 -2.48
CA PRO A 85 16.27 -13.92 -3.82
C PRO A 85 15.20 -14.14 -4.89
#